data_AF-A0A2N0PW21-F1
#
_entry.id   AF-A0A2N0PW21-F1
#
_cell.length_a   1.000
_cell.length_b   1.000
_cell.length_c   1.000
_cell.angle_alpha   90.00
_cell.angle_beta   90.00
_cell.angle_gamma   90.00
#
_symmetry.space_group_name_H-M   'P 1'
#
loop_
_entity.id
_entity.type
_entity.pdbx_description
1 polymer ?
#
loop_
_entity_poly.entity_id
_entity_poly.type
_entity_poly.pdbx_seq_one_letter_code
_entity_poly.pdbx_strand_id
1 'polypeptide(L)'
;MASGSHSNTDNTDDSGVRYFPYRVTRSQSRQSSQQSSRQSSQLISQPSDSSQLSSLSSQLTLQPTREKRLHLSSAAINSAREKLLTFQKAREEGEEVEEEEEEGYTGSREIVIKENVSLEKYLQYRENNAIPSVRMYLHNGNIIIYEVPSFVHGVTAGRILVLMGGWNNWDFAYGTEATMILGPNTAKESDFWVRPRHLPDPPIGSGLGADRNDKAYPTMMIEVGFSQSLLDLHRKTALYFSPRTTIQIVLAIKIFGVRTDPNTNTSTIALIAALYLRTSATPLIPTSVISFGTADPDANTVNCIINQMGVPPGSFTGVGRPDPNNNNNNFPPCNAPNLPDYQMNIPGPELYNGVPVHRLPPGFAAGFNLDLWDIRNEIEVELHI
;
A
#
# COMPACT_ATOMS: atom_id res chain seq x y z
N MET A 1 14.72 -7.07 65.31
CA MET A 1 14.20 -5.94 64.50
C MET A 1 13.90 -6.53 63.13
N ALA A 2 12.67 -6.77 62.66
CA ALA A 2 11.37 -6.17 62.99
C ALA A 2 11.38 -4.64 62.81
N SER A 3 10.51 -4.00 62.03
CA SER A 3 9.35 -4.43 61.20
C SER A 3 9.23 -3.48 59.99
N GLY A 4 8.28 -3.54 59.04
CA GLY A 4 7.07 -4.34 58.81
C GLY A 4 6.45 -4.00 57.44
N SER A 5 5.29 -4.56 57.09
CA SER A 5 4.64 -4.48 55.76
C SER A 5 3.42 -3.55 55.69
N HIS A 6 3.05 -3.08 54.48
CA HIS A 6 1.68 -2.88 53.90
C HIS A 6 1.84 -2.07 52.58
N SER A 7 1.22 -2.30 51.39
CA SER A 7 -0.16 -2.62 50.95
C SER A 7 -1.17 -1.48 51.24
N ASN A 8 -1.99 -0.93 50.33
CA ASN A 8 -2.41 -1.24 48.95
C ASN A 8 -2.91 0.10 48.28
N THR A 9 -3.55 0.25 47.09
CA THR A 9 -4.24 -0.62 46.09
C THR A 9 -4.29 0.11 44.71
N ASP A 10 -4.71 -0.60 43.65
CA ASP A 10 -5.50 -0.20 42.44
C ASP A 10 -5.38 1.23 41.82
N ASN A 11 -5.20 1.35 40.49
CA ASN A 11 -6.30 1.15 39.53
C ASN A 11 -5.87 0.74 38.09
N THR A 12 -6.85 0.44 37.23
CA THR A 12 -6.68 -0.19 35.90
C THR A 12 -6.89 0.72 34.69
N ASP A 13 -6.25 0.37 33.56
CA ASP A 13 -6.76 0.31 32.16
C ASP A 13 -5.56 -0.10 31.29
N ASP A 14 -5.43 -1.29 30.71
CA ASP A 14 -6.23 -2.03 29.72
C ASP A 14 -6.43 -1.34 28.36
N SER A 15 -5.48 -1.62 27.46
CA SER A 15 -5.67 -1.55 26.00
C SER A 15 -4.88 -2.67 25.31
N GLY A 16 -4.91 -3.88 25.91
CA GLY A 16 -4.09 -5.01 25.46
C GLY A 16 -4.58 -5.64 24.15
N VAL A 17 -4.16 -5.09 23.00
CA VAL A 17 -4.49 -5.62 21.67
C VAL A 17 -3.94 -7.04 21.48
N ARG A 18 -4.79 -8.05 21.70
CA ARG A 18 -4.41 -9.46 21.60
C ARG A 18 -4.24 -9.89 20.14
N TYR A 19 -3.00 -10.15 19.75
CA TYR A 19 -2.67 -10.83 18.50
C TYR A 19 -3.34 -12.21 18.42
N PHE A 20 -4.20 -12.42 17.43
CA PHE A 20 -4.72 -13.74 17.09
C PHE A 20 -3.91 -14.33 15.92
N PRO A 21 -3.25 -15.49 16.08
CA PRO A 21 -2.49 -16.12 14.99
C PRO A 21 -3.45 -16.74 13.96
N TYR A 22 -3.43 -16.22 12.73
CA TYR A 22 -4.22 -16.75 11.63
C TYR A 22 -3.76 -18.15 11.21
N ARG A 23 -4.62 -19.15 11.42
CA ARG A 23 -4.34 -20.55 11.12
C ARG A 23 -4.75 -20.91 9.68
N VAL A 24 -3.85 -20.71 8.73
CA VAL A 24 -4.09 -21.04 7.31
C VAL A 24 -4.26 -22.54 7.11
N THR A 25 -5.46 -23.00 6.73
CA THR A 25 -5.73 -24.39 6.39
C THR A 25 -5.36 -24.69 4.93
N ARG A 26 -4.30 -25.50 4.75
CA ARG A 26 -3.83 -25.98 3.45
C ARG A 26 -4.86 -26.90 2.79
N SER A 27 -5.65 -26.39 1.84
CA SER A 27 -6.57 -27.20 1.03
C SER A 27 -5.78 -28.08 0.06
N GLN A 28 -5.92 -29.41 0.20
CA GLN A 28 -5.42 -30.36 -0.80
C GLN A 28 -6.45 -30.52 -1.92
N SER A 29 -5.97 -30.56 -3.17
CA SER A 29 -6.80 -30.86 -4.33
C SER A 29 -7.30 -32.31 -4.29
N ARG A 30 -8.61 -32.50 -4.44
CA ARG A 30 -9.19 -33.80 -4.78
C ARG A 30 -9.61 -33.81 -6.25
N GLN A 31 -9.17 -34.84 -6.96
CA GLN A 31 -9.60 -35.11 -8.33
C GLN A 31 -11.07 -35.51 -8.35
N SER A 32 -11.83 -34.99 -9.32
CA SER A 32 -13.18 -35.47 -9.66
C SER A 32 -13.13 -36.20 -11.00
N SER A 33 -13.11 -37.53 -10.95
CA SER A 33 -13.30 -38.37 -12.14
C SER A 33 -14.78 -38.37 -12.55
N GLN A 34 -15.02 -38.26 -13.85
CA GLN A 34 -16.36 -38.40 -14.42
C GLN A 34 -16.85 -39.85 -14.31
N GLN A 35 -18.14 -40.04 -14.02
CA GLN A 35 -18.89 -41.12 -14.64
C GLN A 35 -20.38 -40.75 -14.77
N SER A 36 -21.01 -41.25 -15.82
CA SER A 36 -22.38 -40.95 -16.20
C SER A 36 -23.23 -42.22 -16.15
N SER A 37 -24.55 -42.09 -15.93
CA SER A 37 -25.53 -42.90 -16.68
C SER A 37 -27.00 -42.54 -16.39
N ARG A 38 -27.78 -42.53 -17.49
CA ARG A 38 -29.15 -43.03 -17.67
C ARG A 38 -30.37 -42.28 -17.09
N GLN A 39 -31.27 -42.04 -18.04
CA GLN A 39 -32.66 -41.59 -17.92
C GLN A 39 -33.56 -42.61 -17.20
N SER A 40 -34.70 -42.13 -16.71
CA SER A 40 -36.02 -42.77 -16.89
C SER A 40 -37.13 -41.71 -16.81
N SER A 41 -38.34 -42.01 -17.27
CA SER A 41 -39.36 -41.02 -17.62
C SER A 41 -40.81 -41.44 -17.29
N GLN A 42 -41.63 -40.44 -16.92
CA GLN A 42 -43.11 -40.33 -17.01
C GLN A 42 -43.48 -38.92 -16.48
N LEU A 43 -44.30 -38.02 -17.05
CA LEU A 43 -45.55 -37.98 -17.86
C LEU A 43 -46.88 -37.99 -17.07
N ILE A 44 -47.72 -36.96 -17.35
CA ILE A 44 -49.18 -36.84 -17.06
C ILE A 44 -49.49 -36.55 -15.56
N SER A 45 -50.39 -35.64 -15.12
CA SER A 45 -51.41 -34.75 -15.77
C SER A 45 -51.72 -33.46 -14.96
N GLN A 46 -52.25 -32.44 -15.65
CA GLN A 46 -53.19 -31.39 -15.16
C GLN A 46 -54.59 -31.65 -15.81
N PRO A 47 -55.72 -30.95 -15.49
CA PRO A 47 -55.95 -29.71 -14.72
C PRO A 47 -56.91 -29.96 -13.50
N SER A 48 -57.69 -29.06 -12.85
CA SER A 48 -58.32 -27.77 -13.23
C SER A 48 -58.76 -26.88 -12.03
N ASP A 49 -59.43 -25.77 -12.36
CA ASP A 49 -60.45 -25.01 -11.58
C ASP A 49 -60.05 -24.01 -10.48
N SER A 50 -59.69 -22.81 -10.95
CA SER A 50 -60.29 -21.50 -10.63
C SER A 50 -61.08 -21.27 -9.33
N SER A 51 -60.73 -20.17 -8.64
CA SER A 51 -61.72 -19.15 -8.24
C SER A 51 -61.09 -17.75 -8.21
N GLN A 52 -61.85 -16.73 -8.59
CA GLN A 52 -61.45 -15.32 -8.46
C GLN A 52 -61.88 -14.77 -7.09
N LEU A 53 -61.13 -13.81 -6.55
CA LEU A 53 -61.70 -12.60 -5.95
C LEU A 53 -60.63 -11.52 -5.78
N SER A 54 -61.03 -10.25 -5.93
CA SER A 54 -60.14 -9.09 -5.94
C SER A 54 -60.27 -8.24 -4.67
N SER A 55 -59.23 -7.49 -4.31
CA SER A 55 -59.37 -6.06 -3.94
C SER A 55 -58.05 -5.37 -3.57
N LEU A 56 -58.07 -4.04 -3.65
CA LEU A 56 -57.26 -3.06 -2.91
C LEU A 56 -55.73 -3.02 -3.10
N SER A 57 -55.34 -2.23 -4.11
CA SER A 57 -54.59 -0.97 -3.93
C SER A 57 -53.37 -0.95 -2.99
N SER A 58 -52.19 -0.86 -3.60
CA SER A 58 -51.07 -0.05 -3.10
C SER A 58 -50.25 0.48 -4.28
N GLN A 59 -50.67 1.61 -4.86
CA GLN A 59 -49.80 2.40 -5.74
C GLN A 59 -48.71 3.08 -4.90
N LEU A 60 -47.68 2.31 -4.55
CA LEU A 60 -46.41 2.86 -4.08
C LEU A 60 -45.76 3.61 -5.25
N THR A 61 -46.05 4.91 -5.34
CA THR A 61 -45.32 5.84 -6.19
C THR A 61 -43.89 5.95 -5.65
N LEU A 62 -43.02 5.06 -6.13
CA LEU A 62 -41.57 5.21 -6.06
C LEU A 62 -41.19 6.47 -6.83
N GLN A 63 -41.29 7.62 -6.18
CA GLN A 63 -40.50 8.79 -6.57
C GLN A 63 -39.03 8.32 -6.59
N PRO A 64 -38.30 8.50 -7.69
CA PRO A 64 -36.88 8.25 -7.68
C PRO A 64 -36.26 9.24 -6.70
N THR A 65 -35.87 8.76 -5.52
CA THR A 65 -35.08 9.51 -4.54
C THR A 65 -33.78 9.90 -5.24
N ARG A 66 -33.76 11.12 -5.80
CA ARG A 66 -32.68 11.66 -6.61
C ARG A 66 -31.38 11.55 -5.82
N GLU A 67 -30.59 10.53 -6.13
CA GLU A 67 -29.47 10.15 -5.28
C GLU A 67 -28.56 11.35 -5.08
N LYS A 68 -28.29 11.67 -3.80
CA LYS A 68 -27.35 12.73 -3.46
C LYS A 68 -25.97 12.25 -3.87
N ARG A 69 -25.56 12.66 -5.08
CA ARG A 69 -24.23 12.45 -5.65
C ARG A 69 -23.19 12.84 -4.60
N LEU A 70 -22.15 12.03 -4.45
CA LEU A 70 -21.10 12.30 -3.47
C LEU A 70 -20.47 13.67 -3.74
N HIS A 71 -20.37 14.49 -2.69
CA HIS A 71 -19.80 15.83 -2.72
C HIS A 71 -18.84 15.95 -1.53
N LEU A 72 -17.58 16.26 -1.83
CA LEU A 72 -16.55 16.57 -0.84
C LEU A 72 -16.40 18.09 -0.74
N SER A 73 -16.16 18.61 0.45
CA SER A 73 -15.96 20.06 0.63
C SER A 73 -14.56 20.45 0.20
N SER A 74 -14.43 21.42 -0.71
CA SER A 74 -13.13 21.99 -1.09
C SER A 74 -12.40 22.59 0.11
N ALA A 75 -13.12 23.11 1.11
CA ALA A 75 -12.52 23.60 2.35
C ALA A 75 -11.94 22.45 3.21
N ALA A 76 -12.57 21.27 3.22
CA ALA A 76 -12.03 20.09 3.91
C ALA A 76 -10.83 19.49 3.16
N ILE A 77 -10.88 19.45 1.83
CA ILE A 77 -9.74 19.03 0.99
C ILE A 77 -8.54 19.96 1.19
N ASN A 78 -8.75 21.28 1.16
CA ASN A 78 -7.68 22.25 1.39
C ASN A 78 -7.16 22.19 2.83
N SER A 79 -8.03 22.08 3.84
CA SER A 79 -7.60 21.94 5.23
C SER A 79 -6.78 20.67 5.47
N ALA A 80 -7.13 19.55 4.82
CA ALA A 80 -6.34 18.33 4.86
C ALA A 80 -5.00 18.47 4.12
N ARG A 81 -4.99 19.15 2.97
CA ARG A 81 -3.76 19.48 2.24
C ARG A 81 -2.79 20.31 3.07
N GLU A 82 -3.26 21.37 3.73
CA GLU A 82 -2.36 22.24 4.51
C GLU A 82 -1.82 21.53 5.76
N LYS A 83 -2.62 20.71 6.48
CA LYS A 83 -2.07 19.88 7.58
C LYS A 83 -1.08 18.83 7.08
N LEU A 84 -1.26 18.26 5.88
CA LEU A 84 -0.23 17.41 5.27
C LEU A 84 1.05 18.18 4.86
N LEU A 85 0.99 19.50 4.71
CA LEU A 85 2.16 20.32 4.36
C LEU A 85 2.91 20.87 5.58
N THR A 86 2.26 21.10 6.73
CA THR A 86 3.00 21.47 7.97
C THR A 86 3.91 20.34 8.41
N PHE A 87 3.42 19.10 8.33
CA PHE A 87 4.14 17.82 8.43
C PHE A 87 5.41 17.66 7.55
N GLN A 88 5.71 18.60 6.65
CA GLN A 88 6.95 18.63 5.85
C GLN A 88 7.87 19.82 6.16
N LYS A 89 7.35 20.88 6.77
CA LYS A 89 8.06 22.15 6.99
C LYS A 89 8.86 22.20 8.29
N ALA A 90 8.69 21.21 9.16
CA ALA A 90 9.24 21.10 10.50
C ALA A 90 10.78 20.99 10.61
N ARG A 91 11.53 21.71 9.77
CA ARG A 91 12.99 21.83 9.82
C ARG A 91 13.54 23.18 9.34
N GLU A 92 12.71 24.09 8.82
CA GLU A 92 13.11 25.48 8.59
C GLU A 92 12.91 26.29 9.90
N GLU A 93 14.02 26.49 10.62
CA GLU A 93 14.19 27.40 11.77
C GLU A 93 13.38 27.15 13.06
N GLY A 94 14.11 26.84 14.14
CA GLY A 94 13.99 27.53 15.45
C GLY A 94 12.74 27.39 16.33
N GLU A 95 11.58 26.97 15.83
CA GLU A 95 10.34 26.88 16.61
C GLU A 95 10.24 25.57 17.42
N GLU A 96 9.46 25.60 18.51
CA GLU A 96 9.08 24.39 19.27
C GLU A 96 8.02 23.61 18.49
N VAL A 97 8.48 22.79 17.54
CA VAL A 97 7.64 21.89 16.73
C VAL A 97 6.90 20.88 17.63
N GLU A 98 5.57 20.79 17.50
CA GLU A 98 4.78 19.76 18.20
C GLU A 98 5.12 18.35 17.69
N GLU A 99 5.06 17.31 18.55
CA GLU A 99 5.45 15.94 18.16
C GLU A 99 4.72 15.40 16.91
N GLU A 100 3.46 15.83 16.64
CA GLU A 100 2.75 15.44 15.40
C GLU A 100 3.41 15.95 14.11
N GLU A 101 4.11 17.08 14.19
CA GLU A 101 4.71 17.76 13.04
C GLU A 101 6.16 17.34 12.77
N GLU A 102 6.85 16.73 13.75
CA GLU A 102 8.26 16.35 13.66
C GLU A 102 8.58 15.42 12.46
N GLU A 103 9.73 15.69 11.82
CA GLU A 103 10.46 14.74 10.98
C GLU A 103 10.79 13.46 11.75
N GLY A 104 10.21 12.33 11.35
CA GLY A 104 10.33 11.06 12.09
C GLY A 104 9.11 10.71 12.95
N TYR A 105 8.08 11.57 13.00
CA TYR A 105 6.79 11.25 13.63
C TYR A 105 6.23 9.91 13.12
N THR A 106 5.95 9.00 14.07
CA THR A 106 5.57 7.62 13.78
C THR A 106 4.06 7.38 13.77
N GLY A 107 3.25 8.39 14.15
CA GLY A 107 1.80 8.28 14.13
C GLY A 107 1.21 8.30 12.72
N SER A 108 -0.12 8.41 12.65
CA SER A 108 -0.81 8.52 11.37
C SER A 108 -0.95 9.98 10.96
N ARG A 109 -0.58 10.27 9.71
CA ARG A 109 -0.78 11.57 9.05
C ARG A 109 -2.04 11.54 8.15
N GLU A 110 -2.83 10.48 8.21
CA GLU A 110 -4.02 10.27 7.37
C GLU A 110 -5.25 11.02 7.88
N ILE A 111 -5.96 11.71 6.99
CA ILE A 111 -7.04 12.64 7.33
C ILE A 111 -8.36 12.16 6.74
N VAL A 112 -9.28 11.69 7.60
CA VAL A 112 -10.64 11.32 7.22
C VAL A 112 -11.44 12.59 6.91
N ILE A 113 -11.86 12.77 5.65
CA ILE A 113 -12.68 13.92 5.22
C ILE A 113 -14.15 13.56 4.98
N LYS A 114 -14.49 12.27 4.90
CA LYS A 114 -15.88 11.82 4.80
C LYS A 114 -16.05 10.39 5.27
N GLU A 115 -17.09 10.13 6.06
CA GLU A 115 -17.46 8.78 6.51
C GLU A 115 -18.71 8.25 5.80
N ASN A 116 -18.99 6.95 6.00
CA ASN A 116 -20.23 6.28 5.57
C ASN A 116 -20.50 6.35 4.05
N VAL A 117 -19.43 6.29 3.25
CA VAL A 117 -19.47 6.27 1.78
C VAL A 117 -19.42 4.83 1.28
N SER A 118 -20.36 4.42 0.42
CA SER A 118 -20.28 3.13 -0.25
C SER A 118 -19.24 3.13 -1.39
N LEU A 119 -18.62 1.98 -1.64
CA LEU A 119 -17.67 1.77 -2.75
C LEU A 119 -18.18 2.37 -4.06
N GLU A 120 -19.43 2.06 -4.44
CA GLU A 120 -20.06 2.53 -5.66
C GLU A 120 -20.10 4.06 -5.79
N LYS A 121 -20.35 4.77 -4.69
CA LYS A 121 -20.39 6.24 -4.65
C LYS A 121 -18.99 6.86 -4.68
N TYR A 122 -17.98 6.17 -4.15
CA TYR A 122 -16.58 6.59 -4.27
C TYR A 122 -16.04 6.39 -5.69
N LEU A 123 -16.28 5.22 -6.30
CA LEU A 123 -15.87 4.94 -7.68
C LEU A 123 -16.50 5.94 -8.66
N GLN A 124 -17.82 6.13 -8.60
CA GLN A 124 -18.51 7.13 -9.42
C GLN A 124 -17.99 8.56 -9.17
N TYR A 125 -17.51 8.86 -7.96
CA TYR A 125 -16.91 10.16 -7.67
C TYR A 125 -15.54 10.32 -8.33
N ARG A 126 -14.62 9.35 -8.20
CA ARG A 126 -13.31 9.40 -8.87
C ARG A 126 -13.44 9.46 -10.39
N GLU A 127 -14.33 8.67 -10.98
CA GLU A 127 -14.64 8.69 -12.43
C GLU A 127 -15.10 10.07 -12.96
N ASN A 128 -15.58 10.96 -12.08
CA ASN A 128 -16.11 12.27 -12.46
C ASN A 128 -15.33 13.47 -11.88
N ASN A 129 -14.34 13.26 -11.01
CA ASN A 129 -13.67 14.32 -10.26
C ASN A 129 -12.17 14.02 -10.14
N ALA A 130 -11.38 14.53 -11.08
CA ALA A 130 -9.93 14.64 -10.92
C ALA A 130 -9.61 15.65 -9.81
N ILE A 131 -8.82 15.23 -8.82
CA ILE A 131 -8.35 16.08 -7.73
C ILE A 131 -6.82 15.92 -7.71
N PRO A 132 -6.06 16.82 -8.35
CA PRO A 132 -4.61 16.72 -8.44
C PRO A 132 -3.88 17.26 -7.19
N SER A 133 -4.57 17.99 -6.31
CA SER A 133 -3.98 18.67 -5.16
C SER A 133 -3.68 17.76 -3.95
N VAL A 134 -4.24 16.55 -3.92
CA VAL A 134 -4.08 15.52 -2.88
C VAL A 134 -4.31 14.13 -3.49
N ARG A 135 -3.65 13.09 -2.97
CA ARG A 135 -4.10 11.70 -3.16
C ARG A 135 -5.09 11.33 -2.04
N MET A 136 -6.08 10.54 -2.41
CA MET A 136 -7.10 10.03 -1.50
C MET A 136 -7.50 8.60 -1.83
N TYR A 137 -8.03 7.89 -0.84
CA TYR A 137 -8.59 6.56 -1.01
C TYR A 137 -9.82 6.32 -0.13
N LEU A 138 -10.57 5.27 -0.42
CA LEU A 138 -11.65 4.77 0.42
C LEU A 138 -11.13 3.60 1.25
N HIS A 139 -11.42 3.59 2.56
CA HIS A 139 -11.20 2.44 3.43
C HIS A 139 -12.35 2.24 4.42
N ASN A 140 -12.94 1.05 4.42
CA ASN A 140 -14.08 0.66 5.26
C ASN A 140 -15.26 1.66 5.25
N GLY A 141 -15.40 2.45 4.18
CA GLY A 141 -16.42 3.49 4.01
C GLY A 141 -15.98 4.91 4.35
N ASN A 142 -14.74 5.10 4.80
CA ASN A 142 -14.15 6.42 5.06
C ASN A 142 -13.27 6.85 3.88
N ILE A 143 -13.43 8.10 3.43
CA ILE A 143 -12.54 8.75 2.45
C ILE A 143 -11.43 9.46 3.21
N ILE A 144 -10.21 9.06 2.89
CA ILE A 144 -8.98 9.42 3.57
C ILE A 144 -8.08 10.17 2.57
N ILE A 145 -7.65 11.37 2.92
CA ILE A 145 -6.53 12.08 2.28
C ILE A 145 -5.24 11.68 2.99
N TYR A 146 -4.16 11.42 2.24
CA TYR A 146 -2.91 10.89 2.81
C TYR A 146 -1.62 11.51 2.23
N GLU A 147 -1.60 11.92 0.97
CA GLU A 147 -0.40 12.43 0.30
C GLU A 147 -0.70 13.73 -0.46
N VAL A 148 0.26 14.64 -0.53
CA VAL A 148 0.19 15.87 -1.35
C VAL A 148 1.18 15.72 -2.51
N PRO A 149 0.71 15.44 -3.74
CA PRO A 149 1.59 15.28 -4.90
C PRO A 149 2.55 16.46 -5.08
N SER A 150 3.82 16.14 -5.20
CA SER A 150 4.93 17.07 -5.46
C SER A 150 5.74 16.60 -6.67
N PHE A 151 6.63 17.43 -7.20
CA PHE A 151 7.54 17.00 -8.27
C PHE A 151 8.48 15.89 -7.79
N VAL A 152 9.08 16.00 -6.60
CA VAL A 152 9.95 14.96 -6.03
C VAL A 152 9.21 13.60 -5.86
N HIS A 153 7.93 13.61 -5.48
CA HIS A 153 7.08 12.41 -5.45
C HIS A 153 6.91 11.82 -6.87
N GLY A 154 6.57 12.66 -7.84
CA GLY A 154 6.34 12.28 -9.23
C GLY A 154 7.58 11.74 -9.95
N VAL A 155 8.74 12.40 -9.83
CA VAL A 155 9.99 11.93 -10.46
C VAL A 155 10.49 10.64 -9.81
N THR A 156 10.30 10.44 -8.50
CA THR A 156 10.65 9.18 -7.82
C THR A 156 9.86 8.01 -8.41
N ALA A 157 8.54 8.13 -8.50
CA ALA A 157 7.70 7.10 -9.10
C ALA A 157 8.01 6.92 -10.60
N GLY A 158 8.26 8.02 -11.32
CA GLY A 158 8.63 8.03 -12.73
C GLY A 158 9.98 7.35 -13.01
N ARG A 159 10.99 7.53 -12.15
CA ARG A 159 12.31 6.90 -12.30
C ARG A 159 12.21 5.39 -12.14
N ILE A 160 11.46 4.90 -11.14
CA ILE A 160 11.23 3.47 -10.96
C ILE A 160 10.49 2.88 -12.17
N LEU A 161 9.47 3.57 -12.69
CA LEU A 161 8.77 3.20 -13.93
C LEU A 161 9.73 3.08 -15.12
N VAL A 162 10.62 4.07 -15.31
CA VAL A 162 11.60 4.08 -16.41
C VAL A 162 12.61 2.94 -16.29
N LEU A 163 13.15 2.69 -15.10
CA LEU A 163 14.10 1.60 -14.87
C LEU A 163 13.46 0.21 -15.09
N MET A 164 12.27 -0.03 -14.53
CA MET A 164 11.54 -1.29 -14.74
C MET A 164 11.11 -1.47 -16.20
N GLY A 165 10.63 -0.41 -16.86
CA GLY A 165 10.24 -0.43 -18.27
C GLY A 165 11.41 -0.62 -19.23
N GLY A 166 12.59 -0.10 -18.87
CA GLY A 166 13.86 -0.36 -19.57
C GLY A 166 14.34 -1.81 -19.41
N TRP A 167 14.08 -2.42 -18.24
CA TRP A 167 14.36 -3.84 -17.99
C TRP A 167 13.42 -4.77 -18.77
N ASN A 168 12.09 -4.58 -18.73
CA ASN A 168 11.16 -5.44 -19.48
C ASN A 168 9.79 -4.79 -19.83
N ASN A 169 9.75 -4.02 -20.91
CA ASN A 169 8.49 -3.52 -21.50
C ASN A 169 7.65 -4.56 -22.27
N TRP A 170 8.19 -5.76 -22.55
CA TRP A 170 7.50 -6.80 -23.32
C TRP A 170 6.54 -7.61 -22.46
N ASP A 171 7.02 -8.22 -21.37
CA ASP A 171 6.22 -9.12 -20.53
C ASP A 171 5.30 -8.38 -19.55
N PHE A 172 5.59 -7.12 -19.22
CA PHE A 172 4.83 -6.32 -18.26
C PHE A 172 4.05 -5.17 -18.90
N ALA A 173 2.84 -4.95 -18.39
CA ALA A 173 2.13 -3.70 -18.47
C ALA A 173 2.41 -2.88 -17.20
N TYR A 174 2.53 -1.58 -17.39
CA TYR A 174 2.85 -0.58 -16.37
C TYR A 174 1.76 0.49 -16.38
N GLY A 175 1.52 1.13 -15.24
CA GLY A 175 0.60 2.26 -15.18
C GLY A 175 0.51 2.95 -13.82
N THR A 176 -0.17 4.08 -13.83
CA THR A 176 -0.40 4.99 -12.71
C THR A 176 -1.91 5.19 -12.51
N GLU A 177 -2.31 5.84 -11.41
CA GLU A 177 -3.64 6.47 -11.19
C GLU A 177 -4.90 5.57 -11.33
N ALA A 178 -4.73 4.26 -11.48
CA ALA A 178 -5.85 3.32 -11.55
C ALA A 178 -6.45 3.09 -10.16
N THR A 179 -7.70 3.52 -9.95
CA THR A 179 -8.46 3.16 -8.73
C THR A 179 -8.73 1.66 -8.73
N MET A 180 -8.11 0.91 -7.81
CA MET A 180 -8.38 -0.52 -7.62
C MET A 180 -9.31 -0.76 -6.43
N ILE A 181 -10.19 -1.74 -6.55
CA ILE A 181 -11.06 -2.25 -5.49
C ILE A 181 -10.25 -3.24 -4.63
N LEU A 182 -9.93 -2.88 -3.38
CA LEU A 182 -9.13 -3.71 -2.46
C LEU A 182 -9.99 -4.41 -1.38
N GLY A 183 -11.25 -4.01 -1.23
CA GLY A 183 -12.22 -4.61 -0.30
C GLY A 183 -13.65 -4.10 -0.51
N PRO A 184 -14.65 -4.63 0.22
CA PRO A 184 -16.08 -4.34 -0.02
C PRO A 184 -16.46 -2.85 0.05
N ASN A 185 -15.82 -2.07 0.92
CA ASN A 185 -15.85 -0.60 0.94
C ASN A 185 -14.43 -0.03 1.03
N THR A 186 -13.49 -0.61 0.28
CA THR A 186 -12.09 -0.15 0.23
C THR A 186 -11.60 -0.11 -1.21
N ALA A 187 -11.15 1.05 -1.67
CA ALA A 187 -10.57 1.23 -3.01
C ALA A 187 -9.54 2.35 -3.02
N LYS A 188 -8.41 2.14 -3.70
CA LYS A 188 -7.24 3.04 -3.67
C LYS A 188 -6.57 3.13 -5.04
N GLU A 189 -6.14 4.33 -5.40
CA GLU A 189 -5.15 4.57 -6.45
C GLU A 189 -3.76 4.32 -5.88
N SER A 190 -2.93 3.58 -6.60
CA SER A 190 -1.49 3.54 -6.33
C SER A 190 -0.77 4.60 -7.14
N ASP A 191 0.39 5.05 -6.66
CA ASP A 191 1.26 5.92 -7.45
C ASP A 191 1.71 5.19 -8.72
N PHE A 192 2.13 3.92 -8.60
CA PHE A 192 2.48 3.08 -9.74
C PHE A 192 2.19 1.58 -9.52
N TRP A 193 1.97 0.84 -10.62
CA TRP A 193 1.71 -0.60 -10.60
C TRP A 193 2.36 -1.36 -11.77
N VAL A 194 2.64 -2.64 -11.53
CA VAL A 194 3.23 -3.58 -12.52
C VAL A 194 2.37 -4.84 -12.63
N ARG A 195 1.96 -5.20 -13.85
CA ARG A 195 1.14 -6.41 -14.12
C ARG A 195 1.67 -7.17 -15.33
N PRO A 196 1.92 -8.49 -15.24
CA PRO A 196 2.29 -9.28 -16.41
C PRO A 196 1.19 -9.25 -17.49
N ARG A 197 1.55 -9.03 -18.75
CA ARG A 197 0.64 -9.07 -19.92
C ARG A 197 0.09 -10.47 -20.20
N HIS A 198 0.60 -11.48 -19.51
CA HIS A 198 0.22 -12.89 -19.65
C HIS A 198 -0.46 -13.46 -18.40
N LEU A 199 -0.74 -12.62 -17.40
CA LEU A 199 -1.63 -12.93 -16.29
C LEU A 199 -3.08 -12.97 -16.82
N PRO A 200 -3.83 -14.08 -16.69
CA PRO A 200 -5.22 -14.13 -17.12
C PRO A 200 -6.13 -13.28 -16.22
N ASP A 201 -7.05 -12.54 -16.85
CA ASP A 201 -8.13 -11.87 -16.12
C ASP A 201 -9.08 -12.90 -15.46
N PRO A 202 -9.59 -12.61 -14.25
CA PRO A 202 -10.76 -13.29 -13.69
C PRO A 202 -11.96 -13.38 -14.65
N PRO A 203 -12.91 -14.33 -14.43
CA PRO A 203 -14.12 -14.40 -15.22
C PRO A 203 -14.93 -13.10 -15.14
N ILE A 204 -15.38 -12.59 -16.29
CA ILE A 204 -16.15 -11.35 -16.38
C ILE A 204 -17.48 -11.50 -15.63
N GLY A 205 -17.76 -10.56 -14.72
CA GLY A 205 -18.94 -10.57 -13.86
C GLY A 205 -18.76 -11.38 -12.57
N SER A 206 -17.53 -11.78 -12.23
CA SER A 206 -17.22 -12.44 -10.95
C SER A 206 -17.05 -11.44 -9.79
N GLY A 207 -16.71 -10.19 -10.08
CA GLY A 207 -16.42 -9.17 -9.06
C GLY A 207 -15.14 -9.46 -8.26
N LEU A 208 -14.26 -10.31 -8.79
CA LEU A 208 -12.99 -10.76 -8.21
C LEU A 208 -11.77 -10.01 -8.77
N GLY A 209 -11.94 -9.20 -9.81
CA GLY A 209 -10.88 -8.35 -10.34
C GLY A 209 -10.64 -7.07 -9.54
N ALA A 210 -9.64 -6.33 -10.01
CA ALA A 210 -9.20 -5.05 -9.48
C ALA A 210 -10.13 -3.89 -9.83
N ASP A 211 -10.89 -3.99 -10.91
CA ASP A 211 -11.78 -2.95 -11.42
C ASP A 211 -13.18 -3.50 -11.76
N ARG A 212 -14.06 -2.63 -12.27
CA ARG A 212 -15.42 -2.98 -12.72
C ARG A 212 -15.45 -3.89 -13.96
N ASN A 213 -14.32 -4.12 -14.62
CA ASN A 213 -14.18 -4.96 -15.81
C ASN A 213 -13.60 -6.36 -15.47
N ASP A 214 -13.50 -6.69 -14.19
CA ASP A 214 -12.85 -7.89 -13.66
C ASP A 214 -11.39 -8.07 -14.13
N LYS A 215 -10.65 -6.98 -14.32
CA LYS A 215 -9.22 -7.05 -14.68
C LYS A 215 -8.39 -7.70 -13.58
N ALA A 216 -7.40 -8.52 -13.95
CA ALA A 216 -6.45 -9.08 -12.98
C ALA A 216 -5.73 -7.97 -12.21
N TYR A 217 -5.51 -8.18 -10.91
CA TYR A 217 -4.68 -7.28 -10.11
C TYR A 217 -3.24 -7.23 -10.66
N PRO A 218 -2.55 -6.09 -10.51
CA PRO A 218 -1.09 -6.04 -10.62
C PRO A 218 -0.42 -7.05 -9.66
N THR A 219 0.77 -7.52 -10.00
CA THR A 219 1.56 -8.37 -9.10
C THR A 219 2.44 -7.55 -8.16
N MET A 220 2.80 -6.32 -8.55
CA MET A 220 3.54 -5.37 -7.72
C MET A 220 2.85 -4.01 -7.66
N MET A 221 2.81 -3.43 -6.46
CA MET A 221 2.44 -2.03 -6.21
C MET A 221 3.66 -1.23 -5.78
N ILE A 222 3.70 0.04 -6.17
CA ILE A 222 4.73 0.98 -5.73
C ILE A 222 4.04 2.24 -5.18
N GLU A 223 4.41 2.60 -3.97
CA GLU A 223 3.93 3.77 -3.22
C GLU A 223 5.13 4.66 -2.89
N VAL A 224 5.02 5.95 -3.16
CA VAL A 224 5.99 6.96 -2.75
C VAL A 224 5.35 7.84 -1.70
N GLY A 225 5.99 7.96 -0.54
CA GLY A 225 5.54 8.84 0.54
C GLY A 225 6.43 10.05 0.69
N PHE A 226 5.85 11.24 0.61
CA PHE A 226 6.53 12.50 0.86
C PHE A 226 5.90 13.22 2.06
N SER A 227 4.61 13.53 2.04
CA SER A 227 3.90 14.07 3.21
C SER A 227 3.46 12.98 4.20
N GLN A 228 3.06 11.81 3.70
CA GLN A 228 2.61 10.69 4.55
C GLN A 228 3.74 10.14 5.43
N SER A 229 3.39 9.53 6.57
CA SER A 229 4.37 8.92 7.48
C SER A 229 4.87 7.57 6.94
N LEU A 230 6.04 7.14 7.42
CA LEU A 230 6.58 5.80 7.11
C LEU A 230 5.64 4.69 7.61
N LEU A 231 4.95 4.91 8.73
CA LEU A 231 4.05 3.90 9.29
C LEU A 231 2.74 3.79 8.50
N ASP A 232 2.26 4.87 7.87
CA ASP A 232 1.08 4.80 7.01
C ASP A 232 1.38 4.11 5.67
N LEU A 233 2.58 4.33 5.09
CA LEU A 233 3.09 3.51 3.97
C LEU A 233 3.12 2.01 4.36
N HIS A 234 3.66 1.70 5.54
CA HIS A 234 3.71 0.33 6.07
C HIS A 234 2.31 -0.30 6.21
N ARG A 235 1.38 0.40 6.88
CA ARG A 235 -0.01 -0.03 7.10
C ARG A 235 -0.76 -0.32 5.79
N LYS A 236 -0.51 0.47 4.72
CA LYS A 236 -1.13 0.26 3.39
C LYS A 236 -0.83 -1.11 2.78
N THR A 237 0.27 -1.76 3.16
CA THR A 237 0.58 -3.14 2.77
C THR A 237 -0.56 -4.10 3.13
N ALA A 238 -1.24 -3.91 4.26
CA ALA A 238 -2.36 -4.77 4.66
C ALA A 238 -3.59 -4.65 3.73
N LEU A 239 -3.76 -3.50 3.06
CA LEU A 239 -4.79 -3.31 2.03
C LEU A 239 -4.44 -4.08 0.76
N TYR A 240 -3.17 -4.00 0.34
CA TYR A 240 -2.67 -4.67 -0.86
C TYR A 240 -2.50 -6.18 -0.69
N PHE A 241 -2.19 -6.68 0.51
CA PHE A 241 -2.08 -8.10 0.83
C PHE A 241 -3.35 -8.69 1.45
N SER A 242 -4.50 -8.02 1.30
CA SER A 242 -5.78 -8.55 1.75
C SER A 242 -6.14 -9.89 1.05
N PRO A 243 -7.00 -10.73 1.64
CA PRO A 243 -7.45 -11.99 1.01
C PRO A 243 -8.26 -11.81 -0.29
N ARG A 244 -8.64 -10.57 -0.66
CA ARG A 244 -9.36 -10.28 -1.92
C ARG A 244 -8.42 -10.22 -3.13
N THR A 245 -7.17 -9.80 -2.92
CA THR A 245 -6.25 -9.41 -3.99
C THR A 245 -5.21 -10.50 -4.30
N THR A 246 -4.64 -10.48 -5.50
CA THR A 246 -3.54 -11.38 -5.92
C THR A 246 -2.17 -10.71 -6.02
N ILE A 247 -2.06 -9.45 -5.58
CA ILE A 247 -0.82 -8.65 -5.51
C ILE A 247 0.23 -9.39 -4.65
N GLN A 248 1.44 -9.61 -5.15
CA GLN A 248 2.50 -10.31 -4.42
C GLN A 248 3.55 -9.38 -3.79
N ILE A 249 3.77 -8.20 -4.36
CA ILE A 249 4.84 -7.28 -3.94
C ILE A 249 4.25 -5.91 -3.61
N VAL A 250 4.75 -5.28 -2.55
CA VAL A 250 4.65 -3.83 -2.33
C VAL A 250 6.05 -3.28 -2.15
N LEU A 251 6.40 -2.24 -2.91
CA LEU A 251 7.56 -1.40 -2.67
C LEU A 251 7.09 -0.05 -2.13
N ALA A 252 7.58 0.33 -0.96
CA ALA A 252 7.35 1.65 -0.39
C ALA A 252 8.66 2.44 -0.38
N ILE A 253 8.66 3.64 -0.96
CA ILE A 253 9.75 4.62 -0.84
C ILE A 253 9.28 5.75 0.07
N LYS A 254 9.95 5.98 1.21
CA LYS A 254 9.74 7.17 2.04
C LYS A 254 10.85 8.18 1.79
N ILE A 255 10.42 9.37 1.39
CA ILE A 255 11.22 10.57 1.24
C ILE A 255 11.00 11.43 2.49
N PHE A 256 12.08 11.82 3.16
CA PHE A 256 12.06 12.73 4.33
C PHE A 256 12.39 14.16 3.90
N GLY A 257 12.28 15.11 4.83
CA GLY A 257 12.66 16.50 4.63
C GLY A 257 14.16 16.68 4.40
N VAL A 258 14.52 17.81 3.76
CA VAL A 258 15.92 18.22 3.59
C VAL A 258 16.48 18.70 4.92
N ARG A 259 17.70 18.29 5.22
CA ARG A 259 18.44 18.56 6.45
C ARG A 259 19.66 19.40 6.13
N THR A 260 19.48 20.72 6.18
CA THR A 260 20.56 21.69 5.94
C THR A 260 21.34 21.96 7.22
N ASP A 261 22.66 21.83 7.20
CA ASP A 261 23.54 22.33 8.25
C ASP A 261 23.81 23.84 8.05
N PRO A 262 23.39 24.74 8.96
CA PRO A 262 23.58 26.17 8.80
C PRO A 262 25.06 26.63 8.88
N ASN A 263 25.97 25.76 9.37
CA ASN A 263 27.40 26.09 9.49
C ASN A 263 28.15 25.88 8.18
N THR A 264 27.76 24.85 7.40
CA THR A 264 28.41 24.50 6.12
C THR A 264 27.56 24.83 4.89
N ASN A 265 26.26 25.08 5.07
CA ASN A 265 25.23 25.09 4.01
C ASN A 265 25.16 23.77 3.22
N THR A 266 25.55 22.66 3.85
CA THR A 266 25.38 21.32 3.26
C THR A 266 23.95 20.85 3.48
N SER A 267 23.22 20.62 2.39
CA SER A 267 21.93 19.93 2.41
C SER A 267 22.13 18.41 2.38
N THR A 268 21.33 17.67 3.16
CA THR A 268 21.36 16.20 3.17
C THR A 268 19.93 15.65 3.33
N ILE A 269 19.68 14.41 2.92
CA ILE A 269 18.34 13.79 2.99
C ILE A 269 18.42 12.33 3.48
N ALA A 270 17.48 11.94 4.35
CA ALA A 270 17.25 10.53 4.65
C ALA A 270 16.25 9.95 3.65
N LEU A 271 16.51 8.75 3.12
CA LEU A 271 15.61 8.03 2.22
C LEU A 271 15.51 6.57 2.65
N ILE A 272 14.31 6.00 2.66
CA ILE A 272 14.05 4.60 3.06
C ILE A 272 13.29 3.88 1.96
N ALA A 273 13.82 2.75 1.48
CA ALA A 273 13.12 1.81 0.63
C ALA A 273 12.73 0.58 1.46
N ALA A 274 11.47 0.14 1.38
CA ALA A 274 10.96 -1.04 2.09
C ALA A 274 10.19 -1.97 1.15
N LEU A 275 10.66 -3.23 1.06
CA LEU A 275 10.11 -4.26 0.19
C LEU A 275 9.31 -5.30 0.99
N TYR A 276 8.07 -5.54 0.58
CA TYR A 276 7.17 -6.53 1.17
C TYR A 276 6.81 -7.60 0.15
N LEU A 277 6.79 -8.87 0.58
CA LEU A 277 6.46 -10.02 -0.26
C LEU A 277 5.35 -10.85 0.40
N ARG A 278 4.25 -11.10 -0.31
CA ARG A 278 3.11 -11.92 0.21
C ARG A 278 3.53 -13.35 0.52
N THR A 279 4.55 -13.86 -0.18
CA THR A 279 5.15 -15.19 0.00
C THR A 279 6.00 -15.32 1.26
N SER A 280 6.32 -14.21 1.94
CA SER A 280 7.02 -14.21 3.22
C SER A 280 6.25 -14.96 4.31
N ALA A 281 6.97 -15.50 5.29
CA ALA A 281 6.37 -16.04 6.52
C ALA A 281 5.65 -14.94 7.35
N THR A 282 6.03 -13.67 7.16
CA THR A 282 5.44 -12.50 7.81
C THR A 282 5.12 -11.42 6.76
N PRO A 283 4.05 -11.58 5.95
CA PRO A 283 3.79 -10.71 4.78
C PRO A 283 3.68 -9.21 5.05
N LEU A 284 3.29 -8.82 6.27
CA LEU A 284 3.12 -7.41 6.65
C LEU A 284 4.39 -6.78 7.24
N ILE A 285 5.47 -7.55 7.41
CA ILE A 285 6.80 -7.05 7.80
C ILE A 285 7.65 -7.00 6.52
N PRO A 286 8.38 -5.90 6.25
CA PRO A 286 9.31 -5.85 5.12
C PRO A 286 10.33 -7.00 5.17
N THR A 287 10.59 -7.64 4.03
CA THR A 287 11.67 -8.63 3.91
C THR A 287 13.04 -7.95 3.74
N SER A 288 13.06 -6.70 3.29
CA SER A 288 14.24 -5.84 3.20
C SER A 288 13.83 -4.38 3.38
N VAL A 289 14.63 -3.65 4.15
CA VAL A 289 14.62 -2.19 4.28
C VAL A 289 16.04 -1.68 4.04
N ILE A 290 16.18 -0.68 3.18
CA ILE A 290 17.48 -0.05 2.88
C ILE A 290 17.35 1.46 3.08
N SER A 291 18.21 2.05 3.91
CA SER A 291 18.42 3.50 3.97
C SER A 291 19.43 3.94 2.93
N PHE A 292 19.06 4.84 2.02
CA PHE A 292 19.83 5.08 0.78
C PHE A 292 20.05 6.56 0.40
N GLY A 293 19.79 7.49 1.32
CA GLY A 293 20.00 8.93 1.13
C GLY A 293 21.44 9.39 1.44
N THR A 294 21.62 10.70 1.64
CA THR A 294 22.87 11.33 2.12
C THR A 294 22.99 11.40 3.64
N ALA A 295 21.87 11.32 4.37
CA ALA A 295 21.83 11.35 5.82
C ALA A 295 21.35 10.03 6.43
N ASP A 296 21.87 9.72 7.62
CA ASP A 296 21.39 8.65 8.47
C ASP A 296 19.90 8.87 8.83
N PRO A 297 19.07 7.80 8.86
CA PRO A 297 17.73 7.89 9.44
C PRO A 297 17.85 8.23 10.94
N ASP A 298 16.98 9.13 11.41
CA ASP A 298 16.90 9.54 12.80
C ASP A 298 16.49 8.40 13.74
N ALA A 299 16.72 8.59 15.05
CA ALA A 299 16.45 7.58 16.07
C ALA A 299 14.97 7.16 16.11
N ASN A 300 14.04 8.09 15.86
CA ASN A 300 12.60 7.83 15.83
C ASN A 300 12.23 6.92 14.64
N THR A 301 12.76 7.21 13.46
CA THR A 301 12.63 6.39 12.24
C THR A 301 13.26 5.00 12.43
N VAL A 302 14.47 4.90 12.99
CA VAL A 302 15.13 3.61 13.26
C VAL A 302 14.33 2.78 14.27
N ASN A 303 13.81 3.41 15.33
CA ASN A 303 12.95 2.79 16.33
C ASN A 303 11.62 2.32 15.72
N CYS A 304 11.02 3.12 14.82
CA CYS A 304 9.81 2.75 14.08
C CYS A 304 10.02 1.48 13.25
N ILE A 305 11.08 1.44 12.44
CA ILE A 305 11.40 0.31 11.55
C ILE A 305 11.60 -0.98 12.35
N ILE A 306 12.39 -0.94 13.43
CA ILE A 306 12.71 -2.13 14.21
C ILE A 306 11.52 -2.57 15.09
N ASN A 307 10.94 -1.65 15.87
CA ASN A 307 10.01 -2.01 16.96
C ASN A 307 8.52 -1.85 16.60
N GLN A 308 8.16 -0.97 15.67
CA GLN A 308 6.75 -0.78 15.25
C GLN A 308 6.41 -1.56 13.97
N MET A 309 7.29 -1.50 12.96
CA MET A 309 7.16 -2.28 11.72
C MET A 309 7.67 -3.72 11.87
N GLY A 310 8.36 -4.04 12.97
CA GLY A 310 8.83 -5.38 13.32
C GLY A 310 10.00 -5.91 12.49
N VAL A 311 10.77 -5.03 11.83
CA VAL A 311 11.84 -5.43 10.91
C VAL A 311 13.01 -6.05 11.67
N PRO A 312 13.43 -7.29 11.35
CA PRO A 312 14.63 -7.89 11.94
C PRO A 312 15.86 -7.03 11.66
N PRO A 313 16.80 -6.83 12.61
CA PRO A 313 17.95 -5.95 12.40
C PRO A 313 18.81 -6.29 11.17
N GLY A 314 18.97 -7.58 10.85
CA GLY A 314 19.68 -8.02 9.64
C GLY A 314 18.93 -7.80 8.31
N SER A 315 17.68 -7.33 8.35
CA SER A 315 16.88 -6.91 7.19
C SER A 315 16.82 -5.39 7.04
N PHE A 316 17.53 -4.60 7.86
CA PHE A 316 17.59 -3.14 7.76
C PHE A 316 19.05 -2.65 7.58
N THR A 317 19.45 -2.46 6.34
CA THR A 317 20.82 -2.13 5.89
C THR A 317 20.94 -0.71 5.31
N GLY A 318 22.15 -0.29 4.93
CA GLY A 318 22.41 0.97 4.25
C GLY A 318 22.89 2.11 5.17
N VAL A 319 22.73 3.35 4.70
CA VAL A 319 23.26 4.58 5.33
C VAL A 319 22.76 4.73 6.77
N GLY A 320 23.65 5.03 7.71
CA GLY A 320 23.35 5.09 9.15
C GLY A 320 23.06 3.74 9.82
N ARG A 321 23.36 2.61 9.17
CA ARG A 321 23.28 1.27 9.75
C ARG A 321 24.70 0.66 9.89
N PRO A 322 24.99 -0.09 10.97
CA PRO A 322 26.22 -0.87 11.07
C PRO A 322 26.14 -2.11 10.18
N ASP A 323 27.19 -2.38 9.42
CA ASP A 323 27.35 -3.62 8.66
C ASP A 323 27.99 -4.72 9.55
N PRO A 324 27.27 -5.82 9.86
CA PRO A 324 27.80 -6.92 10.66
C PRO A 324 28.96 -7.67 9.98
N ASN A 325 29.17 -7.48 8.67
CA ASN A 325 30.25 -8.13 7.91
C ASN A 325 31.56 -7.32 7.93
N ASN A 326 31.51 -6.02 8.26
CA ASN A 326 32.64 -5.08 8.25
C ASN A 326 32.95 -4.57 9.67
N ASN A 327 33.14 -5.48 10.63
CA ASN A 327 33.46 -5.15 12.04
C ASN A 327 32.46 -4.20 12.73
N ASN A 328 31.20 -4.15 12.31
CA ASN A 328 30.18 -3.17 12.72
C ASN A 328 30.51 -1.70 12.38
N ASN A 329 31.42 -1.45 11.43
CA ASN A 329 31.50 -0.15 10.76
C ASN A 329 30.19 0.12 10.01
N ASN A 330 29.83 1.39 9.77
CA ASN A 330 28.64 1.71 8.97
C ASN A 330 28.79 1.21 7.52
N PHE A 331 27.67 0.89 6.86
CA PHE A 331 27.66 0.64 5.41
C PHE A 331 28.26 1.84 4.64
N PRO A 332 28.92 1.60 3.49
CA PRO A 332 29.44 2.68 2.64
C PRO A 332 28.29 3.57 2.15
N PRO A 333 28.53 4.86 1.83
CA PRO A 333 27.48 5.75 1.33
C PRO A 333 26.95 5.28 -0.03
N CYS A 334 25.65 5.50 -0.28
CA CYS A 334 24.98 5.23 -1.56
C CYS A 334 25.41 6.26 -2.64
N ASN A 335 26.67 6.26 -3.06
CA ASN A 335 27.29 7.36 -3.83
C ASN A 335 27.72 7.03 -5.27
N ALA A 336 27.48 5.81 -5.74
CA ALA A 336 27.77 5.39 -7.10
C ALA A 336 26.74 4.35 -7.60
N PRO A 337 26.50 4.24 -8.92
CA PRO A 337 25.64 3.20 -9.49
C PRO A 337 26.26 1.81 -9.31
N ASN A 338 25.42 0.79 -9.27
CA ASN A 338 25.74 -0.64 -9.14
C ASN A 338 26.45 -1.02 -7.83
N LEU A 339 26.38 -0.20 -6.77
CA LEU A 339 26.86 -0.57 -5.44
C LEU A 339 26.01 -1.72 -4.86
N PRO A 340 26.59 -2.88 -4.48
CA PRO A 340 25.84 -4.07 -4.07
C PRO A 340 24.87 -3.84 -2.89
N ASP A 341 25.28 -3.06 -1.89
CA ASP A 341 24.50 -2.77 -0.69
C ASP A 341 23.21 -1.96 -0.98
N TYR A 342 23.11 -1.39 -2.18
CA TYR A 342 22.02 -0.53 -2.65
C TYR A 342 21.23 -1.13 -3.83
N GLN A 343 21.43 -2.42 -4.13
CA GLN A 343 20.63 -3.17 -5.09
C GLN A 343 19.43 -3.83 -4.41
N MET A 344 18.23 -3.28 -4.59
CA MET A 344 17.01 -3.90 -4.09
C MET A 344 16.43 -4.88 -5.13
N ASN A 345 16.69 -6.18 -4.96
CA ASN A 345 16.13 -7.20 -5.84
C ASN A 345 14.60 -7.34 -5.63
N ILE A 346 13.84 -7.08 -6.69
CA ILE A 346 12.40 -7.33 -6.81
C ILE A 346 12.20 -8.75 -7.40
N PRO A 347 11.73 -9.74 -6.60
CA PRO A 347 11.77 -11.14 -6.98
C PRO A 347 10.92 -11.50 -8.22
N GLY A 348 11.53 -12.27 -9.11
CA GLY A 348 10.90 -12.80 -10.31
C GLY A 348 9.67 -13.68 -10.07
N PRO A 349 9.71 -14.71 -9.20
CA PRO A 349 8.58 -15.61 -9.00
C PRO A 349 7.31 -14.88 -8.56
N GLU A 350 7.45 -13.87 -7.70
CA GLU A 350 6.40 -12.98 -7.23
C GLU A 350 5.91 -12.01 -8.32
N LEU A 351 6.83 -11.40 -9.09
CA LEU A 351 6.48 -10.54 -10.23
C LEU A 351 5.65 -11.27 -11.30
N TYR A 352 5.99 -12.52 -11.61
CA TYR A 352 5.30 -13.35 -12.61
C TYR A 352 4.20 -14.26 -12.02
N ASN A 353 3.85 -14.11 -10.75
CA ASN A 353 2.87 -14.97 -10.08
C ASN A 353 1.52 -14.99 -10.82
N GLY A 354 1.04 -16.21 -11.12
CA GLY A 354 -0.22 -16.44 -11.86
C GLY A 354 -0.07 -16.47 -13.38
N VAL A 355 1.10 -16.13 -13.95
CA VAL A 355 1.37 -16.31 -15.38
C VAL A 355 1.47 -17.81 -15.70
N PRO A 356 0.83 -18.31 -16.78
CA PRO A 356 0.96 -19.71 -17.19
C PRO A 356 2.41 -20.09 -17.50
N VAL A 357 2.87 -21.25 -17.01
CA VAL A 357 4.28 -21.70 -17.12
C VAL A 357 4.84 -21.65 -18.56
N HIS A 358 4.00 -21.93 -19.57
CA HIS A 358 4.38 -21.87 -20.99
C HIS A 358 4.56 -20.43 -21.55
N ARG A 359 4.43 -19.40 -20.70
CA ARG A 359 4.59 -17.98 -21.01
C ARG A 359 5.55 -17.26 -20.06
N LEU A 360 6.28 -18.00 -19.22
CA LEU A 360 7.34 -17.43 -18.40
C LEU A 360 8.60 -17.26 -19.27
N PRO A 361 9.24 -16.07 -19.30
CA PRO A 361 10.44 -15.87 -20.09
C PRO A 361 11.64 -16.63 -19.49
N PRO A 362 12.63 -17.04 -20.31
CA PRO A 362 13.86 -17.64 -19.80
C PRO A 362 14.54 -16.74 -18.76
N GLY A 363 14.94 -17.30 -17.63
CA GLY A 363 15.61 -16.55 -16.56
C GLY A 363 14.70 -15.67 -15.68
N PHE A 364 13.37 -15.69 -15.85
CA PHE A 364 12.42 -14.85 -15.10
C PHE A 364 12.68 -14.81 -13.58
N ALA A 365 13.10 -15.94 -13.00
CA ALA A 365 13.36 -16.11 -11.57
C ALA A 365 14.49 -15.22 -11.01
N ALA A 366 15.35 -14.65 -11.86
CA ALA A 366 16.38 -13.70 -11.43
C ALA A 366 15.78 -12.40 -10.84
N GLY A 367 14.58 -12.01 -11.27
CA GLY A 367 13.95 -10.75 -10.85
C GLY A 367 14.56 -9.51 -11.49
N PHE A 368 14.37 -8.37 -10.82
CA PHE A 368 14.86 -7.06 -11.23
C PHE A 368 15.57 -6.39 -10.06
N ASN A 369 16.87 -6.09 -10.20
CA ASN A 369 17.57 -5.26 -9.23
C ASN A 369 17.22 -3.79 -9.48
N LEU A 370 16.48 -3.19 -8.55
CA LEU A 370 16.31 -1.74 -8.49
C LEU A 370 17.56 -1.13 -7.86
N ASP A 371 18.29 -0.34 -8.63
CA ASP A 371 19.40 0.47 -8.11
C ASP A 371 18.84 1.67 -7.34
N LEU A 372 19.11 1.73 -6.04
CA LEU A 372 18.67 2.84 -5.20
C LEU A 372 19.51 4.11 -5.36
N TRP A 373 20.72 4.03 -5.94
CA TRP A 373 21.50 5.22 -6.29
C TRP A 373 20.81 6.02 -7.40
N ASP A 374 20.25 5.36 -8.42
CA ASP A 374 19.48 6.01 -9.48
C ASP A 374 18.27 6.77 -8.90
N ILE A 375 17.62 6.22 -7.87
CA ILE A 375 16.47 6.85 -7.21
C ILE A 375 16.91 8.02 -6.32
N ARG A 376 18.01 7.86 -5.56
CA ARG A 376 18.62 8.96 -4.78
C ARG A 376 18.98 10.14 -5.69
N ASN A 377 19.70 9.87 -6.79
CA ASN A 377 20.20 10.91 -7.68
C ASN A 377 19.07 11.72 -8.33
N GLU A 378 17.96 11.09 -8.75
CA GLU A 378 16.79 11.82 -9.29
C GLU A 378 16.12 12.70 -8.22
N ILE A 379 16.03 12.22 -6.97
CA ILE A 379 15.50 12.99 -5.83
C ILE A 379 16.37 14.20 -5.51
N GLU A 380 17.70 14.05 -5.49
CA GLU A 380 18.62 15.14 -5.17
C GLU A 380 18.65 16.22 -6.25
N VAL A 381 18.55 15.82 -7.54
CA VAL A 381 18.39 16.77 -8.66
C VAL A 381 17.11 17.59 -8.53
N GLU A 382 15.97 16.98 -8.18
CA GLU A 382 14.68 17.67 -8.05
C GLU A 382 14.59 18.52 -6.77
N LEU A 383 15.27 18.14 -5.70
CA LEU A 383 15.35 18.93 -4.45
C LEU A 383 16.46 19.99 -4.46
N HIS A 384 17.36 19.95 -5.44
CA HIS A 384 18.52 20.84 -5.59
C HIS A 384 19.50 20.80 -4.39
N ILE A 385 19.89 19.58 -3.99
CA ILE A 385 20.76 19.29 -2.83
C ILE A 385 22.04 18.53 -3.18
#